data_AF-A0A538NUR2-F1
#
_entry.id   AF-A0A538NUR2-F1
#
_cell.length_a   1.000
_cell.length_b   1.000
_cell.length_c   1.000
_cell.angle_alpha   90.00
_cell.angle_beta   90.00
_cell.angle_gamma   90.00
#
_symmetry.space_group_name_H-M   'P 1'
#
loop_
_entity.id
_entity.type
_entity.pdbx_description
1 polymer ?
#
loop_
_entity_poly.entity_id
_entity_poly.type
_entity_poly.pdbx_seq_one_letter_code
_entity_poly.pdbx_strand_id
1 'polypeptide(L)'
;MFVAVQFLDYIWATLVLLGIEKVRVIKGFTAGSMLDSYFHPYSHSLIAAIIWSGVAALLYKPLCSWLGYVYSKSAALIVGLAVFSHWILDLIAHPRDLAIYDNEWKVGFGLWNYRDPEFALEIALLGFGIVLYLARNVMPAIRKTAAIAFGIALVVVQVGDTYVPRTPLTDKATVVGVWIFYTLFVVTAFFLEKIGSRRQIKSR
;
A
#
# COMPACT_ATOMS: atom_id res chain seq x y z
N MET A 1 -8.94 5.22 0.84
CA MET A 1 -8.48 3.95 1.43
C MET A 1 -7.34 3.33 0.65
N PHE A 2 -7.48 2.97 -0.62
CA PHE A 2 -6.37 2.38 -1.41
C PHE A 2 -5.08 3.22 -1.37
N VAL A 3 -5.17 4.54 -1.55
CA VAL A 3 -4.00 5.43 -1.41
C VAL A 3 -3.43 5.45 0.01
N ALA A 4 -4.27 5.38 1.04
CA ALA A 4 -3.84 5.50 2.43
C ALA A 4 -2.94 4.32 2.84
N VAL A 5 -3.33 3.10 2.49
CA VAL A 5 -2.56 1.89 2.83
C VAL A 5 -1.25 1.75 2.03
N GLN A 6 -1.05 2.56 0.99
CA GLN A 6 0.18 2.61 0.17
C GLN A 6 0.90 3.96 0.32
N PHE A 7 0.50 4.79 1.29
CA PHE A 7 0.95 6.18 1.35
C PHE A 7 2.45 6.27 1.65
N LEU A 8 2.96 5.41 2.54
CA LEU A 8 4.38 5.36 2.87
C LEU A 8 5.21 4.92 1.67
N ASP A 9 4.74 3.94 0.89
CA ASP A 9 5.39 3.51 -0.35
C ASP A 9 5.47 4.60 -1.41
N TYR A 10 4.42 5.42 -1.57
CA TYR A 10 4.49 6.57 -2.48
C TYR A 10 5.58 7.56 -2.06
N ILE A 11 5.72 7.80 -0.76
CA ILE A 11 6.77 8.65 -0.22
C ILE A 11 8.12 8.00 -0.47
N TRP A 12 8.30 6.74 -0.08
CA TRP A 12 9.53 5.98 -0.25
C TRP A 12 9.99 5.95 -1.71
N ALA A 13 9.12 5.54 -2.63
CA ALA A 13 9.47 5.45 -4.03
C ALA A 13 9.84 6.82 -4.60
N THR A 14 9.18 7.89 -4.16
CA THR A 14 9.55 9.27 -4.55
C THR A 14 10.90 9.68 -3.98
N LEU A 15 11.16 9.44 -2.69
CA LEU A 15 12.41 9.79 -2.02
C LEU A 15 13.60 9.00 -2.57
N VAL A 16 13.42 7.74 -2.94
CA VAL A 16 14.44 6.92 -3.59
C VAL A 16 14.74 7.45 -5.00
N LEU A 17 13.72 7.83 -5.78
CA LEU A 17 13.93 8.42 -7.10
C LEU A 17 14.63 9.80 -7.05
N LEU A 18 14.43 10.55 -5.97
CA LEU A 18 15.15 11.79 -5.68
C LEU A 18 16.56 11.53 -5.11
N GLY A 19 16.92 10.28 -4.83
CA GLY A 19 18.21 9.89 -4.27
C GLY A 19 18.37 10.26 -2.79
N ILE A 20 17.29 10.56 -2.07
CA ILE A 20 17.29 10.84 -0.63
C ILE A 20 17.34 9.52 0.13
N GLU A 21 16.40 8.62 -0.16
CA GLU A 21 16.39 7.26 0.37
C GLU A 21 17.10 6.30 -0.57
N LYS A 22 17.53 5.15 -0.07
CA LYS A 22 18.35 4.20 -0.81
C LYS A 22 17.81 2.78 -0.70
N VAL A 23 17.80 2.12 -1.85
CA VAL A 23 17.46 0.71 -2.00
C VAL A 23 18.51 0.08 -2.90
N ARG A 24 18.73 -1.22 -2.71
CA ARG A 24 19.44 -2.08 -3.64
C ARG A 24 18.62 -3.34 -3.89
N VAL A 25 18.58 -3.78 -5.14
CA VAL A 25 17.81 -4.96 -5.55
C VAL A 25 18.79 -6.12 -5.71
N ILE A 26 18.79 -7.01 -4.72
CA ILE A 26 19.72 -8.13 -4.65
C ILE A 26 18.93 -9.42 -4.80
N LYS A 27 19.29 -10.22 -5.81
CA LYS A 27 18.69 -11.53 -6.01
C LYS A 27 18.91 -12.40 -4.77
N GLY A 28 17.82 -12.88 -4.17
CA GLY A 28 17.87 -13.74 -3.00
C GLY A 28 18.26 -13.01 -1.71
N PHE A 29 18.05 -11.69 -1.62
CA PHE A 29 18.21 -10.95 -0.36
C PHE A 29 17.42 -11.58 0.79
N THR A 30 16.14 -11.85 0.54
CA THR A 30 15.30 -12.74 1.35
C THR A 30 14.63 -13.77 0.44
N ALA A 31 13.87 -14.71 1.01
CA ALA A 31 13.16 -15.70 0.21
C ALA A 31 11.92 -15.13 -0.51
N GLY A 32 11.24 -14.16 0.11
CA GLY A 32 10.03 -13.51 -0.40
C GLY A 32 10.30 -12.21 -1.17
N SER A 33 11.38 -11.49 -0.85
CA SER A 33 11.69 -10.18 -1.45
C SER A 33 13.16 -10.02 -1.83
N MET A 34 13.40 -9.37 -2.97
CA MET A 34 14.74 -8.97 -3.43
C MET A 34 15.11 -7.54 -2.99
N LEU A 35 14.23 -6.84 -2.28
CA LEU A 35 14.42 -5.45 -1.89
C LEU A 35 15.22 -5.35 -0.61
N ASP A 36 16.41 -4.77 -0.70
CA ASP A 36 17.16 -4.32 0.46
C ASP A 36 17.11 -2.80 0.53
N SER A 37 16.13 -2.30 1.27
CA SER A 37 15.93 -0.88 1.51
C SER A 37 16.82 -0.44 2.68
N TYR A 38 18.13 -0.36 2.46
CA TYR A 38 19.09 -0.19 3.56
C TYR A 38 19.06 1.22 4.21
N PHE A 39 18.44 2.21 3.57
CA PHE A 39 18.30 3.58 4.11
C PHE A 39 16.94 4.18 3.71
N HIS A 40 15.93 4.08 4.57
CA HIS A 40 14.58 4.65 4.35
C HIS A 40 13.98 5.35 5.59
N PRO A 41 14.74 6.15 6.33
CA PRO A 41 14.29 6.67 7.63
C PRO A 41 13.15 7.69 7.53
N TYR A 42 12.95 8.33 6.38
CA TYR A 42 12.00 9.43 6.20
C TYR A 42 10.63 8.96 5.72
N SER A 43 10.54 7.77 5.15
CA SER A 43 9.28 7.13 4.76
C SER A 43 8.83 6.06 5.76
N HIS A 44 9.75 5.22 6.23
CA HIS A 44 9.41 3.95 6.91
C HIS A 44 10.02 3.79 8.31
N SER A 45 10.65 4.83 8.88
CA SER A 45 10.91 4.79 10.33
C SER A 45 9.60 4.84 11.13
N LEU A 46 9.57 4.29 12.35
CA LEU A 46 8.37 4.36 13.20
C LEU A 46 7.90 5.80 13.41
N ILE A 47 8.83 6.71 13.67
CA ILE A 47 8.52 8.13 13.85
C ILE A 47 8.01 8.76 12.55
N ALA A 48 8.63 8.47 11.40
CA ALA A 48 8.15 8.95 10.11
C ALA A 48 6.73 8.42 9.81
N ALA A 49 6.48 7.14 10.03
CA ALA A 49 5.16 6.52 9.82
C ALA A 49 4.07 7.20 10.68
N ILE A 50 4.36 7.50 11.95
CA ILE A 50 3.44 8.25 12.83
C ILE A 50 3.18 9.66 12.29
N ILE A 51 4.23 10.38 11.89
CA ILE A 51 4.11 11.73 11.33
C ILE A 51 3.27 11.71 10.06
N TRP A 52 3.58 10.84 9.11
CA TRP A 52 2.85 10.72 7.84
C TRP A 52 1.39 10.29 8.04
N SER A 53 1.12 9.44 9.04
CA SER A 53 -0.24 9.08 9.43
C SER A 53 -1.02 10.29 9.95
N GLY A 54 -0.39 11.13 10.79
CA GLY A 54 -0.96 12.39 11.25
C GLY A 54 -1.19 13.38 10.10
N VAL A 55 -0.20 13.54 9.21
CA VAL A 55 -0.32 14.39 8.01
C VAL A 55 -1.46 13.93 7.12
N ALA A 56 -1.58 12.63 6.84
CA ALA A 56 -2.67 12.08 6.04
C ALA A 56 -4.05 12.35 6.64
N ALA A 57 -4.19 12.18 7.97
CA ALA A 57 -5.42 12.51 8.69
C ALA A 57 -5.76 14.02 8.63
N LEU A 58 -4.76 14.89 8.77
CA LEU A 58 -4.93 16.34 8.71
C LEU A 58 -5.30 16.82 7.29
N LEU A 59 -4.65 16.26 6.26
CA LEU A 59 -4.92 16.59 4.85
C LEU A 59 -6.27 16.09 4.37
N TYR A 60 -6.91 15.14 5.07
CA TYR A 60 -8.22 14.63 4.71
C TYR A 60 -9.30 15.73 4.64
N LYS A 61 -9.31 16.67 5.61
CA LYS A 61 -10.29 17.77 5.65
C LYS A 61 -10.20 18.72 4.44
N PRO A 62 -9.05 19.34 4.12
CA PRO A 62 -8.95 20.20 2.96
C PRO A 62 -9.18 19.44 1.65
N LEU A 63 -8.77 18.17 1.57
CA LEU A 63 -9.03 17.32 0.40
C LEU A 63 -10.53 17.09 0.16
N CYS A 64 -11.28 16.77 1.23
CA CYS A 64 -12.75 16.66 1.14
C CYS A 64 -13.37 17.99 0.69
N SER A 65 -12.92 19.12 1.25
CA SER A 65 -13.43 20.44 0.87
C SER A 65 -13.17 20.75 -0.61
N TRP A 66 -11.97 20.45 -1.10
CA TRP A 66 -11.59 20.70 -2.49
C TRP A 66 -12.37 19.83 -3.48
N LEU A 67 -12.61 18.55 -3.12
CA LEU A 67 -13.35 17.60 -3.95
C LEU A 67 -14.88 17.67 -3.77
N GLY A 68 -15.38 18.51 -2.86
CA GLY A 68 -16.80 18.64 -2.57
C GLY A 68 -17.41 17.47 -1.78
N TYR A 69 -16.59 16.71 -1.04
CA TYR A 69 -17.04 15.63 -0.15
C TYR A 69 -17.34 16.14 1.26
N VAL A 70 -18.27 15.47 1.94
CA VAL A 70 -18.58 15.77 3.35
C VAL A 70 -17.46 15.26 4.24
N TYR A 71 -16.90 16.17 5.04
CA TYR A 71 -15.88 15.83 6.01
C TYR A 71 -16.47 15.02 7.18
N SER A 72 -15.76 13.97 7.58
CA SER A 72 -16.02 13.21 8.79
C SER A 72 -14.74 13.04 9.61
N LYS A 73 -14.81 13.34 10.91
CA LYS A 73 -13.70 13.15 11.84
C LYS A 73 -13.31 11.67 11.96
N SER A 74 -14.28 10.76 11.97
CA SER A 74 -14.01 9.32 12.04
C SER A 74 -13.31 8.83 10.77
N ALA A 75 -13.70 9.34 9.60
CA ALA A 75 -13.05 9.00 8.34
C ALA A 75 -11.59 9.50 8.31
N ALA A 76 -11.32 10.71 8.80
CA ALA A 76 -9.95 11.22 8.92
C ALA A 76 -9.07 10.33 9.82
N LEU A 77 -9.61 9.89 10.97
CA LEU A 77 -8.91 8.97 11.87
C LEU A 77 -8.66 7.61 11.20
N ILE A 78 -9.65 7.05 10.51
CA ILE A 78 -9.50 5.79 9.76
C ILE A 78 -8.42 5.91 8.69
N VAL A 79 -8.33 7.05 8.00
CA VAL A 79 -7.26 7.30 7.02
C VAL A 79 -5.89 7.27 7.70
N GLY A 80 -5.71 7.99 8.81
CA GLY A 80 -4.45 7.97 9.56
C GLY A 80 -4.07 6.58 10.07
N LEU A 81 -5.03 5.84 10.64
CA LEU A 81 -4.81 4.47 11.09
C LEU A 81 -4.46 3.51 9.94
N ALA A 82 -5.03 3.72 8.76
CA ALA A 82 -4.73 2.92 7.57
C ALA A 82 -3.34 3.22 6.99
N VAL A 83 -2.84 4.45 7.11
CA VAL A 83 -1.42 4.74 6.83
C VAL A 83 -0.53 4.02 7.85
N PHE A 84 -0.83 4.15 9.14
CA PHE A 84 0.00 3.57 10.19
C PHE A 84 0.03 2.04 10.17
N SER A 85 -1.06 1.39 9.75
CA SER A 85 -1.10 -0.08 9.62
C SER A 85 -0.06 -0.62 8.65
N HIS A 86 0.41 0.20 7.69
CA HIS A 86 1.48 -0.15 6.78
C HIS A 86 2.75 -0.53 7.57
N TRP A 87 3.23 0.39 8.43
CA TRP A 87 4.42 0.15 9.25
C TRP A 87 4.30 -1.07 10.18
N ILE A 88 3.10 -1.36 10.69
CA ILE A 88 2.86 -2.55 11.52
C ILE A 88 3.01 -3.84 10.70
N LEU A 89 2.50 -3.85 9.46
CA LEU A 89 2.68 -5.00 8.56
C LEU A 89 4.12 -5.12 8.11
N ASP A 90 4.81 -4.00 7.87
CA ASP A 90 6.24 -4.01 7.57
C ASP A 90 7.04 -4.58 8.71
N LEU A 91 6.74 -4.23 9.97
CA LEU A 91 7.43 -4.78 11.13
C LEU A 91 7.39 -6.31 11.15
N ILE A 92 6.30 -6.91 10.67
CA ILE A 92 6.15 -8.35 10.53
C ILE A 92 6.96 -8.86 9.33
N ALA A 93 6.81 -8.20 8.17
CA ALA A 93 7.37 -8.61 6.90
C ALA A 93 8.90 -8.47 6.83
N HIS A 94 9.38 -7.27 7.09
CA HIS A 94 10.76 -6.87 6.85
C HIS A 94 11.77 -7.62 7.72
N PRO A 95 12.99 -7.88 7.18
CA PRO A 95 14.14 -8.21 8.00
C PRO A 95 14.47 -7.03 8.95
N ARG A 96 15.56 -7.12 9.72
CA ARG A 96 15.93 -6.07 10.69
C ARG A 96 16.48 -4.79 10.01
N ASP A 97 15.67 -4.17 9.15
CA ASP A 97 16.03 -3.00 8.36
C ASP A 97 15.18 -1.75 8.66
N LEU A 98 14.01 -1.91 9.31
CA LEU A 98 13.09 -0.82 9.67
C LEU A 98 13.59 -0.03 10.87
N ALA A 99 13.94 1.24 10.68
CA ALA A 99 14.40 2.09 11.76
C ALA A 99 13.26 2.51 12.71
N ILE A 100 13.59 2.71 13.99
CA ILE A 100 12.64 3.35 14.93
C ILE A 100 12.70 4.87 14.77
N TYR A 101 13.92 5.41 14.74
CA TYR A 101 14.20 6.83 14.62
C TYR A 101 15.43 7.03 13.75
N ASP A 102 15.36 8.00 12.85
CA ASP A 102 16.39 8.22 11.83
C ASP A 102 16.72 6.88 11.15
N ASN A 103 17.98 6.58 10.84
CA ASN A 103 18.39 5.27 10.31
C ASN A 103 18.99 4.35 11.39
N GLU A 104 18.61 4.56 12.65
CA GLU A 104 19.14 3.86 13.82
C GLU A 104 18.12 2.88 14.41
N TRP A 105 18.63 1.92 15.19
CA TRP A 105 17.85 0.99 16.01
C TRP A 105 16.81 0.20 15.20
N LYS A 106 17.33 -0.55 14.22
CA LYS A 106 16.50 -1.26 13.24
C LYS A 106 15.83 -2.50 13.82
N VAL A 107 14.55 -2.65 13.51
CA VAL A 107 13.64 -3.72 13.93
C VAL A 107 13.06 -4.44 12.71
N GLY A 108 12.38 -5.55 12.94
CA GLY A 108 11.78 -6.40 11.90
C GLY A 108 11.76 -7.86 12.33
N PHE A 109 10.64 -8.54 12.14
CA PHE A 109 10.47 -9.96 12.48
C PHE A 109 10.92 -10.90 11.35
N GLY A 110 11.07 -10.38 10.13
CA GLY A 110 11.70 -11.09 9.03
C GLY A 110 10.85 -12.16 8.39
N LEU A 111 9.52 -11.97 8.28
CA LEU A 111 8.64 -12.91 7.58
C LEU A 111 9.04 -13.07 6.10
N TRP A 112 9.64 -12.05 5.47
CA TRP A 112 10.23 -12.14 4.12
C TRP A 112 11.30 -13.23 3.97
N ASN A 113 11.90 -13.73 5.06
CA ASN A 113 12.78 -14.90 5.00
C ASN A 113 12.02 -16.21 4.71
N TYR A 114 10.68 -16.20 4.80
CA TYR A 114 9.80 -17.34 4.60
C TYR A 114 8.76 -17.02 3.53
N ARG A 115 9.10 -17.30 2.26
CA ARG A 115 8.28 -16.99 1.09
C ARG A 115 6.83 -17.48 1.18
N ASP A 116 6.62 -18.76 1.51
CA ASP A 116 5.25 -19.32 1.48
C ASP A 116 4.37 -18.82 2.64
N PRO A 117 4.88 -18.69 3.89
CA PRO A 117 4.14 -18.02 4.97
C PRO A 117 3.82 -16.56 4.71
N GLU A 118 4.74 -15.80 4.13
CA GLU A 118 4.49 -14.40 3.75
C GLU A 118 3.39 -14.31 2.69
N PHE A 119 3.53 -15.03 1.58
CA PHE A 119 2.51 -15.09 0.54
C PHE A 119 1.13 -15.47 1.10
N ALA A 120 1.06 -16.48 1.97
CA ALA A 120 -0.19 -16.90 2.60
C ALA A 120 -0.82 -15.77 3.45
N LEU A 121 -0.01 -15.02 4.19
CA LEU A 121 -0.48 -13.87 4.97
C LEU A 121 -1.05 -12.77 4.08
N GLU A 122 -0.36 -12.41 3.00
CA GLU A 122 -0.79 -11.37 2.07
C GLU A 122 -2.11 -11.74 1.37
N ILE A 123 -2.23 -12.98 0.88
CA ILE A 123 -3.47 -13.46 0.27
C ILE A 123 -4.62 -13.50 1.28
N ALA A 124 -4.35 -13.89 2.53
CA ALA A 124 -5.36 -13.88 3.60
C ALA A 124 -5.83 -12.45 3.91
N LEU A 125 -4.93 -11.48 4.01
CA LEU A 125 -5.25 -10.07 4.24
C LEU A 125 -6.05 -9.46 3.07
N LEU A 126 -5.64 -9.75 1.83
CA LEU A 126 -6.35 -9.32 0.63
C LEU A 126 -7.77 -9.90 0.58
N GLY A 127 -7.89 -11.23 0.78
CA GLY A 127 -9.17 -11.92 0.81
C GLY A 127 -10.09 -11.39 1.90
N PHE A 128 -9.56 -11.20 3.11
CA PHE A 128 -10.30 -10.61 4.23
C PHE A 128 -10.77 -9.18 3.90
N GLY A 129 -9.91 -8.35 3.32
CA GLY A 129 -10.26 -7.00 2.89
C GLY A 129 -11.38 -6.97 1.86
N ILE A 130 -11.35 -7.87 0.87
CA ILE A 130 -12.41 -8.01 -0.15
C ILE A 130 -13.72 -8.46 0.50
N VAL A 131 -13.68 -9.49 1.37
CA VAL A 131 -14.88 -9.97 2.08
C VAL A 131 -15.50 -8.86 2.91
N LEU A 132 -14.69 -8.12 3.67
CA LEU A 132 -15.16 -6.99 4.47
C LEU A 132 -15.75 -5.88 3.60
N TYR A 133 -15.09 -5.54 2.49
CA TYR A 133 -15.57 -4.55 1.53
C TYR A 133 -16.94 -4.93 0.95
N LEU A 134 -17.12 -6.18 0.53
CA LEU A 134 -18.37 -6.68 -0.02
C LEU A 134 -19.48 -6.78 1.03
N ALA A 135 -19.14 -7.16 2.26
CA ALA A 135 -20.10 -7.31 3.35
C ALA A 135 -20.62 -5.96 3.89
N ARG A 136 -19.79 -4.90 3.85
CA ARG A 136 -20.12 -3.60 4.44
C ARG A 136 -20.71 -2.59 3.45
N ASN A 137 -20.71 -2.89 2.15
CA ASN A 137 -21.19 -1.98 1.12
C ASN A 137 -22.36 -2.56 0.34
N VAL A 138 -23.47 -1.81 0.28
CA VAL A 138 -24.58 -2.10 -0.62
C VAL A 138 -24.22 -1.57 -2.01
N MET A 139 -24.05 -2.47 -2.98
CA MET A 139 -23.63 -2.12 -4.33
C MET A 139 -24.27 -3.05 -5.38
N PRO A 140 -24.44 -2.59 -6.63
CA PRO A 140 -24.99 -3.40 -7.71
C PRO A 140 -24.09 -4.61 -8.02
N ALA A 141 -24.70 -5.69 -8.53
CA ALA A 141 -24.01 -6.96 -8.81
C ALA A 141 -22.75 -6.79 -9.68
N ILE A 142 -22.82 -5.91 -10.69
CA ILE A 142 -21.67 -5.62 -11.57
C ILE A 142 -20.46 -5.05 -10.80
N ARG A 143 -20.67 -4.22 -9.77
CA ARG A 143 -19.58 -3.70 -8.94
C ARG A 143 -19.01 -4.80 -8.04
N LYS A 144 -19.86 -5.67 -7.49
CA LYS A 144 -19.41 -6.83 -6.70
C LYS A 144 -18.52 -7.74 -7.54
N THR A 145 -18.97 -8.09 -8.75
CA THR A 145 -18.18 -8.92 -9.67
C THR A 145 -16.87 -8.25 -10.04
N ALA A 146 -16.88 -6.93 -10.31
CA ALA A 146 -15.65 -6.18 -10.59
C ALA A 146 -14.68 -6.18 -9.40
N ALA A 147 -15.16 -6.02 -8.16
CA ALA A 147 -14.34 -6.08 -6.95
C ALA A 147 -13.67 -7.45 -6.76
N ILE A 148 -14.43 -8.53 -6.96
CA ILE A 148 -13.91 -9.90 -6.89
C ILE A 148 -12.89 -10.14 -8.01
N ALA A 149 -13.20 -9.74 -9.24
CA ALA A 149 -12.30 -9.89 -10.38
C ALA A 149 -10.99 -9.11 -10.18
N PHE A 150 -11.06 -7.89 -9.65
CA PHE A 150 -9.88 -7.10 -9.32
C PHE A 150 -9.05 -7.77 -8.22
N GLY A 151 -9.70 -8.29 -7.18
CA GLY A 151 -9.04 -9.09 -6.15
C GLY A 151 -8.29 -10.30 -6.72
N ILE A 152 -8.95 -11.09 -7.58
CA ILE A 152 -8.32 -12.24 -8.26
C ILE A 152 -7.13 -11.77 -9.11
N ALA A 153 -7.25 -10.66 -9.83
CA ALA A 153 -6.15 -10.11 -10.61
C ALA A 153 -4.94 -9.76 -9.73
N LEU A 154 -5.16 -9.17 -8.55
CA LEU A 154 -4.09 -8.91 -7.58
C LEU A 154 -3.43 -10.19 -7.07
N VAL A 155 -4.21 -11.25 -6.80
CA VAL A 155 -3.67 -12.57 -6.43
C VAL A 155 -2.78 -13.12 -7.56
N VAL A 156 -3.22 -13.02 -8.82
CA VAL A 156 -2.43 -13.48 -9.98
C VAL A 156 -1.12 -12.71 -10.11
N VAL A 157 -1.16 -11.38 -9.92
CA VAL A 157 0.05 -10.54 -9.91
C VAL A 157 0.97 -10.96 -8.78
N GLN A 158 0.45 -11.21 -7.56
CA GLN A 158 1.24 -11.65 -6.42
C GLN A 158 1.91 -13.00 -6.67
N VAL A 159 1.16 -13.99 -7.20
CA VAL A 159 1.73 -15.29 -7.59
C VAL A 159 2.88 -15.10 -8.60
N GLY A 160 2.68 -14.20 -9.57
CA GLY A 160 3.69 -13.82 -10.53
C GLY A 160 4.96 -13.27 -9.87
N ASP A 161 4.80 -12.32 -8.95
CA ASP A 161 5.92 -11.66 -8.28
C ASP A 161 6.71 -12.62 -7.37
N THR A 162 6.00 -13.48 -6.62
CA THR A 162 6.56 -14.39 -5.61
C THR A 162 7.18 -15.65 -6.22
N TYR A 163 6.55 -16.26 -7.24
CA TYR A 163 6.89 -17.62 -7.69
C TYR A 163 7.52 -17.68 -9.09
N VAL A 164 7.34 -16.68 -9.94
CA VAL A 164 7.94 -16.71 -11.29
C VAL A 164 9.41 -16.31 -11.19
N PRO A 165 10.35 -17.20 -11.54
CA PRO A 165 11.77 -16.88 -11.49
C PRO A 165 12.09 -15.72 -12.44
N ARG A 166 12.69 -14.65 -11.92
CA ARG A 166 13.13 -13.49 -12.71
C ARG A 166 14.53 -13.03 -12.31
N THR A 167 15.22 -12.38 -13.22
CA THR A 167 16.41 -11.61 -12.90
C THR A 167 16.02 -10.34 -12.17
N PRO A 168 16.78 -9.89 -11.16
CA PRO A 168 16.50 -8.61 -10.50
C PRO A 168 16.56 -7.48 -11.54
N LEU A 169 15.59 -6.57 -11.46
CA LEU A 169 15.65 -5.32 -12.18
C LEU A 169 16.68 -4.39 -11.52
N THR A 170 17.02 -3.30 -12.19
CA THR A 170 17.82 -2.24 -11.54
C THR A 170 17.01 -1.59 -10.42
N ASP A 171 17.70 -1.00 -9.43
CA ASP A 171 17.08 -0.28 -8.31
C ASP A 171 16.05 0.74 -8.81
N LYS A 172 16.46 1.56 -9.79
CA LYS A 172 15.59 2.57 -10.41
C LYS A 172 14.38 1.94 -11.10
N ALA A 173 14.57 0.89 -11.90
CA ALA A 173 13.46 0.26 -12.62
C ALA A 173 12.44 -0.38 -11.66
N THR A 174 12.93 -0.97 -10.56
CA THR A 174 12.07 -1.55 -9.51
C THR A 174 11.21 -0.49 -8.84
N VAL A 175 11.82 0.63 -8.42
CA VAL A 175 11.12 1.73 -7.75
C VAL A 175 10.13 2.43 -8.69
N VAL A 176 10.50 2.64 -9.95
CA VAL A 176 9.57 3.13 -10.98
C VAL A 176 8.40 2.16 -11.17
N GLY A 177 8.68 0.85 -11.16
CA GLY A 177 7.66 -0.21 -11.20
C GLY A 177 6.66 -0.07 -10.06
N VAL A 178 7.14 0.02 -8.80
CA VAL A 178 6.30 0.23 -7.61
C VAL A 178 5.40 1.45 -7.79
N TRP A 179 5.98 2.60 -8.17
CA TRP A 179 5.23 3.84 -8.37
C TRP A 179 4.12 3.70 -9.42
N ILE A 180 4.42 3.06 -10.55
CA ILE A 180 3.47 2.84 -11.65
C ILE A 180 2.37 1.86 -11.23
N PHE A 181 2.73 0.66 -10.74
CA PHE A 181 1.75 -0.39 -10.43
C PHE A 181 0.79 0.03 -9.32
N TYR A 182 1.28 0.68 -8.27
CA TYR A 182 0.42 1.19 -7.20
C TYR A 182 -0.55 2.26 -7.71
N THR A 183 -0.08 3.15 -8.59
CA THR A 183 -0.96 4.13 -9.25
C THR A 183 -2.00 3.47 -10.13
N LEU A 184 -1.63 2.43 -10.89
CA LEU A 184 -2.58 1.65 -11.69
C LEU A 184 -3.64 0.98 -10.80
N PHE A 185 -3.26 0.41 -9.66
CA PHE A 185 -4.20 -0.21 -8.72
C PHE A 185 -5.16 0.83 -8.11
N VAL A 186 -4.65 2.00 -7.71
CA VAL A 186 -5.46 3.11 -7.20
C VAL A 186 -6.46 3.59 -8.26
N VAL A 187 -6.00 3.82 -9.49
CA VAL A 187 -6.86 4.27 -10.60
C VAL A 187 -7.92 3.22 -10.93
N THR A 188 -7.54 1.94 -10.96
CA THR A 188 -8.47 0.82 -11.18
C THR A 188 -9.54 0.77 -10.09
N ALA A 189 -9.13 0.83 -8.81
CA ALA A 189 -10.06 0.86 -7.68
C ALA A 189 -10.99 2.09 -7.74
N PHE A 190 -10.49 3.24 -8.17
CA PHE A 190 -11.29 4.45 -8.34
C PHE A 190 -12.38 4.32 -9.42
N PHE A 191 -12.04 3.76 -10.58
CA PHE A 191 -13.04 3.50 -11.62
C PHE A 191 -14.05 2.44 -11.20
N LEU A 192 -13.59 1.41 -10.46
CA LEU A 192 -14.44 0.38 -9.88
C LEU A 192 -15.51 0.98 -8.96
N GLU A 193 -15.14 1.90 -8.07
CA GLU A 193 -16.07 2.61 -7.19
C GLU A 193 -17.13 3.44 -7.94
N LYS A 194 -16.83 3.86 -9.17
CA LYS A 194 -17.76 4.60 -10.01
C LYS A 194 -18.78 3.71 -10.73
N ILE A 195 -18.56 2.39 -10.82
CA ILE A 195 -19.46 1.47 -11.52
C ILE A 195 -20.84 1.48 -10.87
N GLY A 196 -21.86 1.98 -11.56
CA GLY A 196 -23.24 2.05 -11.04
C GLY A 196 -23.48 3.15 -10.01
N SER A 197 -22.49 4.02 -9.75
CA SER A 197 -22.72 5.26 -8.99
C SER A 197 -23.45 6.24 -9.90
N ARG A 198 -24.80 6.31 -9.81
CA ARG A 198 -25.56 7.35 -10.51
C ARG A 198 -25.03 8.70 -10.04
N ARG A 199 -24.54 9.54 -10.98
CA ARG A 199 -24.41 10.97 -10.72
C ARG A 199 -25.79 11.44 -10.28
N GLN A 200 -25.93 11.91 -9.04
CA GLN A 200 -27.02 12.83 -8.72
C GLN A 200 -26.80 14.05 -9.60
N ILE A 201 -27.41 14.07 -10.78
CA ILE A 201 -27.62 15.29 -11.54
C ILE A 201 -28.50 16.13 -10.60
N LYS A 202 -27.89 17.12 -9.94
CA LYS A 202 -28.63 18.16 -9.24
C LYS A 202 -29.49 18.84 -10.31
N SER A 203 -30.78 18.53 -10.34
CA SER A 203 -31.77 19.44 -10.90
C SER A 203 -31.71 20.70 -10.04
N ARG A 204 -31.10 21.76 -10.59
CA ARG A 204 -31.39 23.12 -10.16
C ARG A 204 -32.69 23.55 -10.83
#